data_AF-A0A2N2XLN0-F1
#
_entry.id   AF-A0A2N2XLN0-F1
#
_cell.length_a   1.000
_cell.length_b   1.000
_cell.length_c   1.000
_cell.angle_alpha   90.00
_cell.angle_beta   90.00
_cell.angle_gamma   90.00
#
_symmetry.space_group_name_H-M   'P 1'
#
loop_
_entity.id
_entity.type
_entity.pdbx_description
1 polymer ?
#
loop_
_entity_poly.entity_id
_entity_poly.type
_entity_poly.pdbx_seq_one_letter_code
_entity_poly.pdbx_strand_id
1 'polypeptide(L)'
;MSKSTVRIVVAEPFEWSYGNLFGEILSERNGDNLKVRLTQQINGKSFSSDIILLTPRFKDETFKPLQKKYSVTVNGSLINEETNEQEFIIVGNVTYD
;
A
#
# COMPACT_ATOMS: atom_id res chain seq x y z
N MET A 1 -8.90 -0.90 -20.47
CA MET A 1 -9.44 -0.54 -19.14
C MET A 1 -8.33 0.19 -18.41
N SER A 2 -8.55 1.41 -17.94
CA SER A 2 -7.54 2.13 -17.13
C SER A 2 -7.34 1.35 -15.84
N LYS A 3 -6.10 0.94 -15.58
CA LYS A 3 -5.74 0.28 -14.32
C LYS A 3 -5.77 1.33 -13.22
N SER A 4 -6.53 1.09 -12.15
CA SER A 4 -6.59 2.03 -11.02
C SER A 4 -5.22 2.12 -10.35
N THR A 5 -4.79 3.35 -10.07
CA THR A 5 -3.49 3.60 -9.45
C THR A 5 -3.65 4.15 -8.05
N VAL A 6 -2.63 3.97 -7.24
CA VAL A 6 -2.56 4.56 -5.91
C VAL A 6 -1.28 5.36 -5.75
N ARG A 7 -1.40 6.44 -4.98
CA ARG A 7 -0.27 7.12 -4.38
C ARG A 7 -0.30 6.89 -2.89
N ILE A 8 0.84 6.49 -2.34
CA ILE A 8 1.03 6.23 -0.91
C ILE A 8 2.02 7.26 -0.38
N VAL A 9 1.52 8.14 0.50
CA VAL A 9 2.35 9.11 1.23
C VAL A 9 2.80 8.46 2.52
N VAL A 10 4.08 8.10 2.62
CA VAL A 10 4.64 7.42 3.78
C VAL A 10 4.80 8.41 4.95
N ALA A 11 4.29 8.02 6.12
CA ALA A 11 4.39 8.77 7.36
C ALA A 11 5.37 8.14 8.35
N GLU A 12 5.46 6.81 8.36
CA GLU A 12 6.43 6.05 9.17
C GLU A 12 7.09 4.98 8.28
N PRO A 13 8.40 4.73 8.42
CA PRO A 13 9.33 5.39 9.34
C PRO A 13 9.62 6.85 8.95
N PHE A 14 9.94 7.71 9.93
CA PHE A 14 10.22 9.13 9.68
C PHE A 14 11.43 9.36 8.77
N GLU A 15 12.40 8.43 8.77
CA GLU A 15 13.60 8.49 7.91
C GLU A 15 13.35 7.98 6.48
N TRP A 16 12.08 7.80 6.09
CA TRP A 16 11.73 7.25 4.78
C TRP A 16 12.30 8.07 3.62
N SER A 17 13.22 7.46 2.87
CA SER A 17 13.98 8.13 1.81
C SER A 17 13.38 7.99 0.41
N TYR A 18 12.46 7.04 0.20
CA TYR A 18 11.89 6.76 -1.14
C TYR A 18 10.79 7.75 -1.56
N GLY A 19 10.49 8.76 -0.75
CA GLY A 19 9.40 9.70 -1.01
C GLY A 19 8.04 9.00 -1.07
N ASN A 20 7.16 9.46 -1.97
CA ASN A 20 5.86 8.81 -2.17
C ASN A 20 6.03 7.54 -2.99
N LEU A 21 5.32 6.49 -2.60
CA LEU A 21 5.21 5.29 -3.40
C LEU A 21 4.03 5.42 -4.37
N PHE A 22 4.19 4.83 -5.55
CA PHE A 22 3.16 4.74 -6.57
C PHE A 22 3.00 3.28 -6.95
N GLY A 23 1.78 2.87 -7.30
CA GLY A 23 1.55 1.50 -7.71
C GLY A 23 0.21 1.26 -8.39
N GLU A 24 0.12 0.11 -9.02
CA GLU A 24 -1.08 -0.44 -9.64
C GLU A 24 -1.82 -1.33 -8.65
N ILE A 25 -3.14 -1.16 -8.52
CA ILE A 25 -3.98 -2.07 -7.73
C ILE A 25 -4.10 -3.40 -8.47
N LEU A 26 -3.56 -4.48 -7.90
CA LEU A 26 -3.70 -5.84 -8.42
C LEU A 26 -5.03 -6.47 -8.00
N SER A 27 -5.46 -6.21 -6.76
CA SER A 27 -6.74 -6.69 -6.24
C SER A 27 -7.19 -5.86 -5.04
N GLU A 28 -8.51 -5.73 -4.89
CA GLU A 28 -9.18 -5.09 -3.76
C GLU A 28 -10.15 -6.10 -3.13
N ARG A 29 -10.10 -6.28 -1.81
CA ARG A 29 -11.03 -7.17 -1.09
C ARG A 29 -12.07 -6.34 -0.33
N ASN A 30 -13.14 -5.92 -1.02
CA ASN A 30 -14.28 -5.21 -0.44
C ASN A 30 -13.92 -3.99 0.45
N GLY A 31 -12.80 -3.33 0.18
CA GLY A 31 -12.32 -2.19 0.97
C GLY A 31 -11.55 -2.55 2.25
N ASP A 32 -11.33 -3.84 2.55
CA ASP A 32 -10.55 -4.29 3.73
C ASP A 32 -9.04 -4.28 3.48
N ASN A 33 -8.63 -4.54 2.24
CA ASN A 33 -7.23 -4.51 1.84
C ASN A 33 -7.05 -4.23 0.35
N LEU A 34 -5.89 -3.67 0.02
CA LEU A 34 -5.42 -3.50 -1.35
C LEU A 34 -4.09 -4.22 -1.52
N LYS A 35 -4.04 -5.10 -2.51
CA LYS A 35 -2.77 -5.63 -3.00
C LYS A 35 -2.31 -4.72 -4.14
N VAL A 36 -1.14 -4.11 -3.96
CA VAL A 36 -0.60 -3.11 -4.88
C VAL A 36 0.75 -3.58 -5.38
N ARG A 37 0.96 -3.47 -6.69
CA ARG A 37 2.30 -3.58 -7.30
C ARG A 37 2.90 -2.18 -7.41
N LEU A 38 3.94 -1.94 -6.65
CA LEU A 38 4.71 -0.71 -6.65
C LEU A 38 5.46 -0.54 -7.97
N THR A 39 5.69 0.71 -8.37
CA THR A 39 6.49 1.04 -9.57
C THR A 39 7.99 0.76 -9.37
N GLN A 40 8.42 0.56 -8.12
CA GLN A 40 9.79 0.22 -7.76
C GLN A 40 9.78 -0.82 -6.64
N GLN A 41 10.75 -1.73 -6.67
CA GLN A 41 11.00 -2.64 -5.56
C GLN A 41 11.47 -1.85 -4.34
N ILE A 42 11.01 -2.24 -3.15
CA ILE A 42 11.48 -1.69 -1.88
C ILE A 42 12.07 -2.82 -1.02
N ASN A 43 13.03 -2.45 -0.19
CA ASN A 43 13.74 -3.39 0.67
C ASN A 43 13.06 -3.44 2.04
N GLY A 44 12.58 -4.63 2.42
CA GLY A 44 12.32 -4.97 3.81
C GLY A 44 13.60 -5.36 4.55
N LYS A 45 13.46 -5.75 5.81
CA LYS A 45 14.52 -6.30 6.65
C LYS A 45 14.91 -7.71 6.20
N SER A 46 13.93 -8.51 5.80
CA SER A 46 14.13 -9.92 5.46
C SER A 46 14.20 -10.17 3.97
N PHE A 47 13.39 -9.45 3.19
CA PHE A 47 13.33 -9.61 1.73
C PHE A 47 12.96 -8.30 1.03
N SER A 48 13.19 -8.27 -0.28
CA SER A 48 12.82 -7.13 -1.13
C SER A 48 11.66 -7.51 -2.03
N SER A 49 10.68 -6.63 -2.19
CA SER A 49 9.49 -6.91 -3.00
C SER A 49 8.93 -5.62 -3.59
N ASP A 50 8.30 -5.74 -4.76
CA ASP A 50 7.48 -4.69 -5.37
C ASP A 50 6.00 -4.87 -5.03
N ILE A 51 5.62 -5.92 -4.28
CA ILE A 51 4.24 -6.17 -3.88
C ILE A 51 4.04 -5.74 -2.43
N ILE A 52 3.06 -4.86 -2.23
CA ILE A 52 2.67 -4.39 -0.90
C ILE A 52 1.17 -4.65 -0.66
N LEU A 53 0.86 -5.15 0.55
CA LEU A 53 -0.48 -5.23 1.07
C LEU A 53 -0.75 -4.00 1.93
N LEU A 54 -1.78 -3.24 1.56
CA LEU A 54 -2.25 -2.09 2.30
C LEU A 54 -3.51 -2.47 3.06
N THR A 55 -3.51 -2.26 4.37
CA THR A 55 -4.66 -2.49 5.25
C THR A 55 -4.99 -1.19 5.98
N PRO A 56 -6.27 -0.79 6.11
CA PRO A 56 -6.65 0.35 6.91
C PRO A 56 -6.10 0.19 8.34
N ARG A 57 -5.48 1.24 8.87
CA ARG A 57 -4.88 1.22 10.20
C ARG A 57 -5.97 1.21 11.28
N PHE A 58 -7.09 1.89 11.02
CA PHE A 58 -8.22 1.99 11.94
C PHE A 58 -9.35 1.06 11.49
N LYS A 59 -9.95 0.36 12.47
CA LYS A 59 -10.97 -0.69 12.22
C LYS A 59 -12.21 -0.17 11.47
N ASP A 60 -12.53 1.10 11.62
CA ASP A 60 -13.72 1.73 11.02
C ASP A 60 -13.41 2.42 9.68
N GLU A 61 -12.15 2.34 9.21
CA GLU A 61 -11.75 2.80 7.88
C GLU A 61 -11.83 1.67 6.87
N THR A 62 -12.36 1.98 5.69
CA THR A 62 -12.37 1.07 4.53
C THR A 62 -11.97 1.86 3.31
N PHE A 63 -11.40 1.20 2.32
CA PHE A 63 -11.14 1.87 1.07
C PHE A 63 -12.45 2.18 0.33
N LYS A 64 -12.67 3.46 0.02
CA LYS A 64 -13.87 3.95 -0.67
C LYS A 64 -13.50 4.43 -2.08
N PRO A 65 -13.89 3.71 -3.15
CA PRO A 65 -13.38 3.97 -4.50
C PRO A 65 -13.92 5.25 -5.18
N LEU A 66 -14.90 5.97 -4.60
CA LEU A 66 -15.69 6.97 -5.34
C LEU A 66 -15.73 8.38 -4.72
N GLN A 67 -14.90 8.67 -3.71
CA GLN A 67 -14.90 9.99 -3.08
C GLN A 67 -13.65 10.78 -3.44
N LYS A 68 -13.81 11.81 -4.29
CA LYS A 68 -12.77 12.82 -4.51
C LYS A 68 -12.32 13.37 -3.15
N LYS A 69 -11.01 13.35 -2.88
CA LYS A 69 -10.35 13.75 -1.60
C LYS A 69 -10.42 12.72 -0.46
N TYR A 70 -10.70 11.46 -0.73
CA TYR A 70 -10.62 10.41 0.28
C TYR A 70 -9.17 9.93 0.48
N SER A 71 -8.69 9.99 1.71
CA SER A 71 -7.39 9.46 2.13
C SER A 71 -7.62 8.44 3.25
N VAL A 72 -7.00 7.27 3.14
CA VAL A 72 -7.08 6.22 4.16
C VAL A 72 -5.71 6.09 4.82
N THR A 73 -5.67 6.06 6.16
CA THR A 73 -4.43 5.75 6.85
C THR A 73 -4.24 4.24 6.81
N VAL A 74 -3.09 3.78 6.32
CA VAL A 74 -2.82 2.36 6.11
C VAL A 74 -1.56 1.89 6.81
N ASN A 75 -1.57 0.61 7.16
CA ASN A 75 -0.38 -0.19 7.37
C ASN A 75 0.01 -0.86 6.05
N GLY A 76 1.28 -0.75 5.66
CA GLY A 76 1.84 -1.38 4.47
C GLY A 76 2.78 -2.52 4.85
N SER A 77 2.50 -3.71 4.32
CA SER A 77 3.35 -4.89 4.49
C SER A 77 3.82 -5.40 3.14
N LEU A 78 5.12 -5.64 2.98
CA LEU A 78 5.65 -6.34 1.82
C LEU A 78 5.15 -7.78 1.79
N ILE A 79 4.91 -8.30 0.60
CA ILE A 79 4.56 -9.70 0.38
C ILE A 79 5.64 -10.37 -0.46
N ASN A 80 6.14 -11.51 -0.01
CA ASN A 80 6.88 -12.43 -0.85
C ASN A 80 5.87 -13.40 -1.51
N GLU A 81 5.70 -13.33 -2.83
CA GLU A 81 4.69 -14.17 -3.51
C GLU A 81 5.09 -15.65 -3.58
N GLU A 82 6.38 -15.99 -3.43
CA GLU A 82 6.86 -17.37 -3.46
C GLU A 82 6.68 -18.06 -2.10
N THR A 83 6.95 -17.34 -1.00
CA THR A 83 6.92 -17.89 0.37
C THR A 83 5.65 -17.54 1.14
N ASN A 84 4.84 -16.60 0.63
CA ASN A 84 3.72 -15.93 1.34
C ASN A 84 4.14 -15.23 2.64
N GLU A 85 5.43 -14.99 2.85
CA GLU A 85 5.91 -14.20 3.97
C GLU A 85 5.45 -12.74 3.83
N GLN A 86 5.13 -12.14 4.98
CA GLN A 86 4.74 -10.74 5.05
C GLN A 86 5.62 -9.99 6.04
N GLU A 87 6.02 -8.79 5.65
CA GLU A 87 6.84 -7.93 6.50
C GLU A 87 6.26 -6.52 6.54
N PHE A 88 5.86 -6.07 7.74
CA PHE A 88 5.39 -4.69 7.93
C PHE A 88 6.53 -3.69 7.71
N ILE A 89 6.32 -2.70 6.84
CA ILE A 89 7.36 -1.77 6.40
C ILE A 89 7.00 -0.30 6.60
N ILE A 90 5.72 0.08 6.44
CA ILE A 90 5.30 1.48 6.49
C ILE A 90 3.96 1.70 7.18
N VAL A 91 3.79 2.92 7.69
CA VAL A 91 2.48 3.56 7.85
C VAL A 91 2.40 4.67 6.81
N GLY A 92 1.27 4.82 6.13
CA GLY A 92 1.08 5.91 5.18
C GLY A 92 -0.37 6.31 4.97
N ASN A 93 -0.57 7.26 4.08
CA ASN A 93 -1.87 7.69 3.59
C ASN A 93 -2.01 7.29 2.13
N VAL A 94 -3.10 6.62 1.79
CA VAL A 94 -3.41 6.20 0.41
C VAL A 94 -4.44 7.11 -0.19
N THR A 95 -4.13 7.64 -1.37
CA THR A 95 -5.08 8.33 -2.25
C THR A 95 -5.25 7.55 -3.54
N TYR A 96 -6.51 7.38 -3.95
CA TYR A 96 -6.92 6.78 -5.22
C TYR A 96 -6.84 7.80 -6.35
N ASP A 97 -6.26 7.40 -7.48
CA ASP A 97 -6.29 8.14 -8.75
C ASP A 97 -6.83 7.24 -9.87
#